data_AF-A0A850F6I1-F1
#
_entry.id   AF-A0A850F6I1-F1
#
_cell.length_a   1.000
_cell.length_b   1.000
_cell.length_c   1.000
_cell.angle_alpha   90.00
_cell.angle_beta   90.00
_cell.angle_gamma   90.00
#
_symmetry.space_group_name_H-M   'P 1'
#
loop_
_entity.id
_entity.type
_entity.pdbx_description
1 polymer ?
#
loop_
_entity_poly.entity_id
_entity_poly.type
_entity_poly.pdbx_seq_one_letter_code
_entity_poly.pdbx_strand_id
1 'polypeptide(L)'
;MIEAKVIVSHRGSFVLMQSEDKWYIGVLIPNFYPNSHFDVSKDFVLNSNDVQHKDDIDYLIQLAEEIRKDWTKFSYREVKDIKIVK
;
A
#
# COMPACT_ATOMS: atom_id res chain seq x y z
N MET A 1 13.31 -8.86 4.79
CA MET A 1 13.40 -7.40 4.69
C MET A 1 13.48 -7.03 3.22
N ILE A 2 12.49 -6.30 2.72
CA ILE A 2 12.39 -5.86 1.32
C ILE A 2 12.84 -4.40 1.29
N GLU A 3 13.86 -4.07 0.49
CA GLU A 3 14.32 -2.69 0.35
C GLU A 3 13.61 -2.01 -0.82
N ALA A 4 12.70 -1.08 -0.53
CA ALA A 4 11.88 -0.44 -1.54
C ALA A 4 12.11 1.07 -1.61
N LYS A 5 12.07 1.61 -2.82
CA LYS A 5 12.11 3.06 -3.08
C LYS A 5 10.70 3.60 -3.22
N VAL A 6 10.41 4.74 -2.59
CA VAL A 6 9.15 5.47 -2.81
C VAL A 6 9.17 6.11 -4.19
N ILE A 7 8.18 5.77 -5.02
CA ILE A 7 8.02 6.32 -6.37
C ILE A 7 7.01 7.45 -6.35
N VAL A 8 5.85 7.23 -5.71
CA VAL A 8 4.79 8.23 -5.55
C VAL A 8 4.23 8.16 -4.14
N SER A 9 3.91 9.29 -3.55
CA SER A 9 3.13 9.37 -2.32
C SER A 9 1.96 10.31 -2.52
N HIS A 10 0.74 9.80 -2.32
CA HIS A 10 -0.48 10.60 -2.32
C HIS A 10 -0.98 10.74 -0.89
N ARG A 11 -0.89 11.96 -0.34
CA ARG A 11 -1.18 12.24 1.07
C ARG A 11 -2.58 11.76 1.45
N GLY A 12 -2.64 10.95 2.51
CA GLY A 12 -3.90 10.41 3.03
C GLY A 12 -4.49 9.24 2.24
N SER A 13 -3.92 8.86 1.09
CA SER A 13 -4.39 7.72 0.30
C SER A 13 -3.41 6.56 0.36
N PHE A 14 -2.23 6.72 -0.28
CA PHE A 14 -1.29 5.63 -0.46
C PHE A 14 0.17 6.09 -0.62
N VAL A 15 1.08 5.13 -0.51
CA VAL A 15 2.49 5.23 -0.90
C VAL A 15 2.80 4.13 -1.91
N LEU A 16 3.16 4.49 -3.13
CA LEU A 16 3.60 3.55 -4.17
C LEU A 16 5.11 3.37 -4.06
N MET A 17 5.52 2.11 -3.98
CA MET A 17 6.91 1.73 -3.79
C MET A 17 7.33 0.70 -4.84
N GLN A 18 8.61 0.70 -5.17
CA GLN A 18 9.23 -0.27 -6.05
C GLN A 18 10.44 -0.92 -5.37
N SER A 19 10.52 -2.23 -5.44
CA SER A 19 11.71 -3.01 -5.07
C SER A 19 11.98 -4.01 -6.18
N GLU A 20 13.15 -3.93 -6.80
CA GLU A 20 13.49 -4.74 -7.97
C GLU A 20 12.40 -4.61 -9.06
N ASP A 21 11.83 -5.73 -9.51
CA ASP A 21 10.76 -5.79 -10.52
C ASP A 21 9.34 -5.82 -9.90
N LYS A 22 9.22 -5.60 -8.59
CA LYS A 22 7.94 -5.66 -7.88
C LYS A 22 7.49 -4.28 -7.42
N TRP A 23 6.17 -4.11 -7.49
CA TRP A 23 5.49 -2.90 -7.05
C TRP A 23 4.65 -3.18 -5.82
N TYR A 24 4.61 -2.19 -4.94
CA TYR A 24 3.94 -2.29 -3.66
C TYR A 24 3.14 -1.03 -3.40
N ILE A 25 2.00 -1.18 -2.74
CA ILE A 25 1.18 -0.06 -2.27
C ILE A 25 1.06 -0.14 -0.74
N GLY A 26 1.50 0.92 -0.08
CA GLY A 26 1.33 1.15 1.34
C GLY A 26 0.04 1.93 1.60
N VAL A 27 -0.81 1.43 2.49
CA VAL A 27 -2.11 2.02 2.82
C VAL A 27 -2.24 2.12 4.34
N LEU A 28 -2.70 3.29 4.80
CA LEU A 28 -3.07 3.50 6.21
C LEU A 28 -4.48 2.94 6.45
N ILE A 29 -4.56 1.98 7.36
CA ILE A 29 -5.79 1.35 7.81
C ILE A 29 -6.19 1.97 9.16
N PRO A 30 -7.41 2.53 9.27
CA PRO A 30 -7.91 3.04 10.54
C PRO A 30 -7.90 1.95 11.60
N ASN A 31 -7.25 2.24 12.74
CA ASN A 31 -7.28 1.33 13.87
C ASN A 31 -8.50 1.63 14.73
N PHE A 32 -9.50 0.75 14.69
CA PHE A 32 -10.74 0.92 15.47
C PHE A 32 -10.63 0.41 16.92
N TYR A 33 -9.41 0.14 17.42
CA TYR A 33 -9.22 -0.23 18.82
C TYR A 33 -9.50 0.96 19.76
N PRO A 34 -10.31 0.78 20.82
CA PRO A 34 -10.52 1.80 21.84
C PRO A 34 -9.16 2.25 22.41
N ASN A 35 -8.87 3.55 22.33
CA ASN A 35 -7.62 4.21 22.75
C ASN A 35 -6.40 4.08 21.82
N SER A 36 -6.55 3.57 20.59
CA SER A 36 -5.51 3.70 19.58
C SER A 36 -5.79 4.89 18.66
N HIS A 37 -4.96 5.93 18.75
CA HIS A 37 -5.05 7.11 17.88
C HIS A 37 -4.20 6.98 16.60
N PHE A 38 -3.63 5.81 16.34
CA PHE A 38 -2.68 5.61 15.25
C PHE A 38 -3.23 4.61 14.23
N ASP A 39 -3.30 5.06 12.98
CA ASP A 39 -3.56 4.18 11.85
C ASP A 39 -2.44 3.15 11.71
N VAL A 40 -2.80 1.95 11.27
CA VAL A 40 -1.86 0.88 10.98
C VAL A 40 -1.47 0.97 9.51
N SER A 41 -0.18 1.17 9.23
CA SER A 41 0.33 1.03 7.87
C SER A 41 0.42 -0.44 7.50
N LYS A 42 -0.15 -0.80 6.35
CA LYS A 42 0.00 -2.12 5.73
C LYS A 42 0.47 -1.97 4.29
N ASP A 43 1.32 -2.89 3.88
CA ASP A 43 1.89 -2.91 2.53
C ASP A 43 1.40 -4.14 1.76
N PHE A 44 1.07 -3.94 0.48
CA PHE A 44 0.53 -4.97 -0.39
C PHE A 44 1.31 -5.03 -1.69
N VAL A 45 1.59 -6.24 -2.18
CA VAL A 45 2.16 -6.43 -3.52
C VAL A 45 1.09 -6.20 -4.58
N LEU A 46 1.44 -5.41 -5.61
CA LEU A 46 0.59 -5.17 -6.75
C LEU A 46 0.60 -6.37 -7.70
N ASN A 47 -0.57 -6.77 -8.20
CA ASN A 47 -0.67 -7.83 -9.21
C ASN A 47 -0.42 -7.27 -10.63
N SER A 48 -0.44 -8.12 -11.65
CA SER A 48 -0.20 -7.68 -13.03
C SER A 48 -1.18 -6.61 -13.54
N ASN A 49 -2.46 -6.66 -13.13
CA ASN A 49 -3.45 -5.66 -13.50
C ASN A 49 -3.16 -4.31 -12.81
N ASP A 50 -2.83 -4.34 -11.52
CA ASP A 50 -2.48 -3.14 -10.75
C ASP A 50 -1.22 -2.48 -11.34
N VAL A 51 -0.22 -3.27 -11.72
CA VAL A 51 1.04 -2.80 -12.32
C VAL A 51 0.80 -2.13 -13.69
N GLN A 52 -0.16 -2.61 -14.48
CA GLN A 52 -0.55 -1.95 -15.74
C GLN A 52 -1.09 -0.54 -15.51
N HIS A 53 -1.68 -0.27 -14.35
CA HIS A 53 -2.27 1.01 -13.97
C HIS A 53 -1.43 1.78 -12.94
N LYS A 54 -0.16 1.43 -12.74
CA LYS A 54 0.73 2.06 -11.74
C LYS A 54 0.96 3.57 -11.94
N ASP A 55 0.73 4.06 -13.16
CA ASP A 55 0.89 5.47 -13.53
C ASP A 55 -0.46 6.22 -13.50
N ASP A 56 -1.57 5.51 -13.26
CA ASP A 56 -2.92 6.05 -13.09
C ASP A 56 -3.18 6.31 -11.60
N ILE A 57 -3.09 7.58 -11.20
CA ILE A 57 -3.26 7.98 -9.80
C ILE A 57 -4.69 7.73 -9.32
N ASP A 58 -5.70 7.94 -10.16
CA ASP A 58 -7.10 7.77 -9.78
C ASP A 58 -7.40 6.29 -9.50
N TYR A 59 -6.85 5.39 -10.33
CA TYR A 59 -6.88 3.95 -10.08
C TYR A 59 -6.24 3.59 -8.73
N LEU A 60 -5.05 4.12 -8.44
CA LEU A 60 -4.35 3.83 -7.19
C LEU A 60 -5.07 4.39 -5.95
N ILE A 61 -5.75 5.54 -6.07
CA ILE A 61 -6.63 6.06 -5.02
C ILE A 61 -7.77 5.09 -4.77
N GLN A 62 -8.47 4.65 -5.81
CA GLN A 62 -9.58 3.69 -5.68
C GLN A 62 -9.12 2.37 -5.06
N LEU A 63 -7.99 1.82 -5.52
CA LEU A 63 -7.41 0.61 -4.95
C LEU A 63 -7.09 0.78 -3.45
N ALA A 64 -6.51 1.92 -3.07
CA ALA A 64 -6.21 2.19 -1.66
C ALA A 64 -7.48 2.33 -0.81
N GLU A 65 -8.55 2.92 -1.33
CA GLU A 65 -9.84 3.01 -0.65
C GLU A 65 -10.49 1.63 -0.48
N GLU A 66 -10.43 0.78 -1.50
CA GLU A 66 -10.92 -0.61 -1.42
C GLU A 66 -10.16 -1.42 -0.37
N ILE A 67 -8.82 -1.33 -0.38
CA ILE A 67 -7.95 -1.94 0.63
C ILE A 67 -8.31 -1.42 2.02
N ARG A 68 -8.49 -0.10 2.18
CA ARG A 68 -8.83 0.50 3.48
C ARG A 68 -10.16 0.00 4.01
N LYS A 69 -11.16 -0.14 3.14
CA LYS A 69 -12.50 -0.60 3.50
C LYS A 69 -12.51 -2.04 4.00
N ASP A 70 -11.72 -2.92 3.37
CA ASP A 70 -11.62 -4.33 3.75
C ASP A 70 -10.26 -4.92 3.37
N TRP A 71 -9.24 -4.64 4.18
CA TRP A 71 -7.87 -5.07 3.91
C TRP A 71 -7.72 -6.60 4.00
N THR A 72 -8.62 -7.28 4.70
CA THR A 72 -8.56 -8.74 4.88
C THR A 72 -8.74 -9.48 3.56
N LYS A 73 -9.51 -8.91 2.62
CA LYS A 73 -9.63 -9.41 1.23
C LYS A 73 -8.32 -9.36 0.47
N PHE A 74 -7.39 -8.48 0.86
CA PHE A 74 -6.07 -8.33 0.23
C PHE A 74 -4.97 -9.02 1.04
N SER A 75 -5.30 -9.77 2.10
CA SER A 75 -4.32 -10.41 2.99
C SER A 75 -3.34 -11.34 2.27
N TYR A 76 -3.77 -12.02 1.19
CA TYR A 76 -2.88 -12.85 0.37
C TYR A 76 -1.82 -12.06 -0.41
N ARG A 77 -1.99 -10.73 -0.52
CA ARG A 77 -1.03 -9.80 -1.11
C ARG A 77 -0.25 -9.01 -0.04
N GLU A 78 -0.64 -9.11 1.22
CA GLU A 78 0.01 -8.37 2.30
C GLU A 78 1.47 -8.85 2.44
N VAL A 79 2.38 -7.89 2.52
CA VAL A 79 3.79 -8.13 2.78
C VAL A 79 4.21 -7.40 4.05
N LYS A 80 5.18 -7.98 4.75
CA LYS A 80 5.77 -7.41 5.97
C LYS A 80 7.22 -7.06 5.71
N ASP A 81 7.77 -6.23 6.59
CA ASP A 81 9.19 -5.88 6.63
C ASP A 81 9.71 -5.17 5.37
N ILE A 82 8.92 -4.22 4.82
CA ILE A 82 9.42 -3.25 3.85
C ILE A 82 10.24 -2.19 4.58
N LYS A 83 11.48 -1.99 4.13
CA LYS A 83 12.36 -0.92 4.52
C LYS A 83 12.46 0.08 3.38
N ILE A 84 12.04 1.32 3.63
CA ILE A 84 12.17 2.39 2.65
C ILE A 84 13.64 2.82 2.58
N VAL A 85 14.22 2.74 1.38
CA VAL A 85 15.56 3.25 1.07
C VAL A 85 15.46 4.57 0.31
N LYS A 86 16.37 5.51 0.62
CA LYS A 86 16.44 6.83 -0.03
C LYS A 86 17.23 6.77 -1.34
#